data_AF-A0A6A0HE77-F1
#
_entry.id   AF-A0A6A0HE77-F1
#
_cell.length_a   1.000
_cell.length_b   1.000
_cell.length_c   1.000
_cell.angle_alpha   90.00
_cell.angle_beta   90.00
_cell.angle_gamma   90.00
#
_symmetry.space_group_name_H-M   'P 1'
#
loop_
_entity.id
_entity.type
_entity.pdbx_description
1 polymer ?
#
loop_
_entity_poly.entity_id
_entity_poly.type
_entity_poly.pdbx_seq_one_letter_code
_entity_poly.pdbx_strand_id
1 'polypeptide(L)'
;DAGEANVEGLTRVRNGTYAFIADYPVLDYIQRRECDLRLLNEHLFRQVNSFALQKNSPLMPSFNFFLMKLRDGGVLEKLRSKWWRSSSCEGAQPAFTKLGLEEVSSCFMLLCLGMLLAVLLCFCECCKLRRRLVLHSQQASDEAFAPPASLSMRPE
;
A
#
# COMPACT_ATOMS: atom_id res chain seq x y z
N ASP A 1 -31.59 -19.80 18.22
CA ASP A 1 -31.04 -20.40 16.99
C ASP A 1 -29.94 -19.54 16.35
N ALA A 2 -30.23 -18.38 15.72
CA ALA A 2 -29.20 -17.59 15.03
C ALA A 2 -28.09 -17.02 15.96
N GLY A 3 -28.40 -16.77 17.23
CA GLY A 3 -27.42 -16.32 18.22
C GLY A 3 -26.38 -17.39 18.58
N GLU A 4 -26.77 -18.66 18.61
CA GLU A 4 -25.88 -19.77 19.00
C GLU A 4 -24.91 -20.13 17.86
N ALA A 5 -25.39 -20.11 16.61
CA ALA A 5 -24.55 -20.36 15.43
C ALA A 5 -23.40 -19.34 15.30
N ASN A 6 -23.64 -18.08 15.68
CA ASN A 6 -22.62 -17.04 15.68
C ASN A 6 -21.52 -17.30 16.73
N VAL A 7 -21.89 -17.79 17.92
CA VAL A 7 -20.94 -18.08 19.00
C VAL A 7 -20.05 -19.27 18.65
N GLU A 8 -20.63 -20.32 18.07
CA GLU A 8 -19.86 -21.48 17.62
C GLU A 8 -18.89 -21.11 16.50
N GLY A 9 -19.36 -20.34 15.51
CA GLY A 9 -18.54 -19.84 14.40
C GLY A 9 -17.34 -19.03 14.89
N LEU A 10 -17.56 -18.09 15.82
CA LEU A 10 -16.50 -17.29 16.44
C LEU A 10 -15.50 -18.15 17.22
N THR A 11 -15.97 -19.16 17.95
CA THR A 11 -15.10 -20.06 18.72
C THR A 11 -14.17 -20.86 17.80
N ARG A 12 -14.66 -21.31 16.65
CA ARG A 12 -13.84 -22.03 15.65
C ARG A 12 -12.80 -21.13 14.99
N VAL A 13 -13.12 -19.85 14.76
CA VAL A 13 -12.15 -18.87 14.24
C VAL A 13 -11.05 -18.58 15.25
N ARG A 14 -11.37 -18.51 16.55
CA ARG A 14 -10.36 -18.29 17.59
C ARG A 14 -9.39 -19.46 17.75
N ASN A 15 -9.91 -20.69 17.65
CA ASN A 15 -9.15 -21.90 17.98
C ASN A 15 -8.49 -22.57 16.77
N GLY A 16 -8.66 -22.05 15.55
CA GLY A 16 -8.16 -22.68 14.33
C GLY A 16 -7.96 -21.71 13.18
N THR A 17 -7.61 -22.24 12.00
CA THR A 17 -7.37 -21.47 10.77
C THR A 17 -8.64 -21.32 9.93
N TYR A 18 -9.78 -21.03 10.57
CA TYR A 18 -11.07 -20.91 9.90
C TYR A 18 -11.41 -19.45 9.62
N ALA A 19 -12.09 -19.19 8.51
CA ALA A 19 -12.76 -17.94 8.24
C ALA A 19 -14.26 -18.09 8.50
N PHE A 20 -14.87 -17.11 9.15
CA PHE A 20 -16.31 -17.07 9.40
C PHE A 20 -16.94 -15.97 8.56
N ILE A 21 -18.03 -16.32 7.86
CA ILE A 21 -18.78 -15.40 7.00
C ILE A 21 -20.14 -15.18 7.64
N ALA A 22 -20.46 -13.92 7.92
CA ALA A 22 -21.74 -13.48 8.46
C ALA A 22 -22.04 -12.05 8.02
N ASP A 23 -23.22 -11.55 8.35
CA ASP A 23 -23.65 -10.20 8.02
C ASP A 23 -22.67 -9.15 8.59
N TYR A 24 -22.23 -8.24 7.73
CA TYR A 24 -21.25 -7.20 8.06
C TYR A 24 -21.54 -6.42 9.36
N PRO A 25 -22.76 -5.89 9.63
CA PRO A 25 -23.00 -5.12 10.85
C PRO A 25 -22.75 -5.94 12.12
N VAL A 26 -23.04 -7.25 12.09
CA VAL A 26 -22.78 -8.14 13.22
C VAL A 26 -21.27 -8.30 13.43
N LEU A 27 -20.52 -8.50 12.35
CA LEU A 27 -19.07 -8.63 12.42
C LEU A 27 -18.35 -7.33 12.81
N ASP A 28 -18.76 -6.17 12.27
CA ASP A 28 -18.25 -4.83 12.66
C ASP A 28 -18.54 -4.54 14.14
N TYR A 29 -19.66 -5.03 14.68
CA TYR A 29 -19.94 -4.93 16.11
C TYR A 29 -19.01 -5.82 16.96
N ILE A 30 -18.81 -7.08 16.57
CA ILE A 30 -17.97 -8.03 17.31
C ILE A 30 -16.50 -7.60 17.26
N GLN A 31 -15.98 -7.26 16.08
CA GLN A 31 -14.59 -6.82 15.89
C GLN A 31 -14.23 -5.62 16.77
N ARG A 32 -15.17 -4.68 16.95
CA ARG A 32 -14.97 -3.53 17.84
C ARG A 32 -14.81 -3.95 19.29
N ARG A 33 -15.56 -4.97 19.74
CA ARG A 33 -15.49 -5.53 21.10
C ARG A 33 -14.29 -6.45 21.31
N GLU A 34 -13.87 -7.15 20.27
CA GLU A 34 -12.89 -8.23 20.32
C GLU A 34 -11.73 -7.93 19.39
N CYS A 35 -10.65 -7.39 19.97
CA CYS A 35 -9.49 -6.88 19.21
C CYS A 35 -8.64 -7.98 18.56
N ASP A 36 -8.82 -9.24 18.99
CA ASP A 36 -8.09 -10.40 18.47
C ASP A 36 -8.59 -10.84 17.09
N LEU A 37 -9.79 -10.41 16.71
CA LEU A 37 -10.40 -10.71 15.43
C LEU A 37 -10.10 -9.61 14.42
N ARG A 38 -9.78 -10.00 13.19
CA ARG A 38 -9.64 -9.08 12.07
C ARG A 38 -10.72 -9.36 11.04
N LEU A 39 -11.41 -8.30 10.65
CA LEU A 39 -12.33 -8.34 9.53
C LEU A 39 -11.53 -8.18 8.23
N LEU A 40 -11.77 -9.08 7.29
CA LEU A 40 -11.29 -8.91 5.92
C LEU A 40 -12.15 -7.84 5.26
N ASN A 41 -11.52 -6.79 4.74
CA ASN A 41 -12.18 -5.59 4.21
C ASN A 41 -12.95 -5.80 2.89
N GLU A 42 -13.19 -7.04 2.50
CA GLU A 42 -13.90 -7.37 1.28
C GLU A 42 -15.35 -7.73 1.60
N HIS A 43 -16.25 -6.78 1.35
CA HIS A 43 -17.69 -7.02 1.41
C HIS A 43 -18.10 -7.94 0.26
N LEU A 44 -18.04 -9.25 0.48
CA LEU A 44 -18.45 -10.26 -0.51
C LEU A 44 -19.88 -10.03 -1.01
N PHE A 45 -20.76 -9.53 -0.13
CA PHE A 45 -22.16 -9.26 -0.43
C PHE A 45 -22.63 -7.97 0.23
N ARG A 46 -23.32 -7.11 -0.53
CA ARG A 46 -24.05 -5.96 0.00
C ARG A 46 -25.49 -6.37 0.26
N GLN A 47 -25.83 -6.62 1.52
CA GLN A 47 -27.21 -6.85 1.95
C GLN A 47 -27.90 -5.51 2.29
N VAL A 48 -29.21 -5.44 2.06
CA VAL A 48 -30.04 -4.26 2.35
C VAL A 48 -31.08 -4.64 3.40
N ASN A 49 -31.10 -3.93 4.52
CA ASN A 49 -32.10 -4.11 5.57
C ASN A 49 -33.37 -3.37 5.21
N SER A 50 -34.51 -4.05 5.27
CA SER A 50 -35.82 -3.52 4.86
C SER A 50 -36.88 -3.79 5.93
N PHE A 51 -37.83 -2.86 6.07
CA PHE A 51 -39.01 -3.07 6.91
C PHE A 51 -40.16 -3.61 6.08
N ALA A 52 -40.82 -4.66 6.55
CA ALA A 52 -41.99 -5.23 5.89
C ALA A 52 -43.27 -4.64 6.48
N LEU A 53 -44.16 -4.16 5.60
CA LEU A 53 -45.52 -3.77 5.93
C LEU A 53 -46.51 -4.71 5.22
N GLN A 54 -47.75 -4.76 5.70
CA GLN A 54 -48.81 -5.51 5.02
C GLN A 54 -48.97 -5.02 3.57
N LYS A 55 -49.22 -5.96 2.66
CA LYS A 55 -49.46 -5.65 1.25
C LYS A 55 -50.62 -4.67 1.11
N ASN A 56 -50.45 -3.63 0.31
CA ASN A 56 -51.42 -2.54 0.09
C ASN A 56 -51.74 -1.71 1.34
N SER A 57 -50.84 -1.66 2.34
CA SER A 57 -51.03 -0.78 3.50
C SER A 57 -51.02 0.70 3.07
N PRO A 58 -52.01 1.50 3.47
CA PRO A 58 -52.03 2.95 3.20
C PRO A 58 -50.90 3.70 3.93
N LEU A 59 -50.24 3.07 4.91
CA LEU A 59 -49.14 3.65 5.68
C LEU A 59 -47.82 3.70 4.90
N MET A 60 -47.68 2.89 3.84
CA MET A 60 -46.40 2.69 3.16
C MET A 60 -45.77 3.98 2.61
N PRO A 61 -46.51 4.89 1.95
CA PRO A 61 -45.94 6.15 1.46
C PRO A 61 -45.47 7.07 2.60
N SER A 62 -46.27 7.15 3.67
CA SER A 62 -45.95 7.97 4.84
C SER A 62 -44.72 7.43 5.57
N PHE A 63 -44.66 6.12 5.79
CA PHE A 63 -43.53 5.45 6.45
C PHE A 63 -42.22 5.66 5.69
N ASN A 64 -42.25 5.49 4.36
CA ASN A 64 -41.07 5.71 3.51
C ASN A 64 -40.60 7.17 3.59
N PHE A 65 -41.52 8.14 3.56
CA PHE A 65 -41.18 9.56 3.69
C PHE A 65 -40.51 9.86 5.04
N PHE A 66 -41.06 9.34 6.14
CA PHE A 66 -40.45 9.50 7.46
C PHE A 66 -39.08 8.84 7.55
N LEU A 67 -38.91 7.65 6.98
CA LEU A 67 -37.62 6.96 6.96
C LEU A 67 -36.56 7.76 6.17
N MET A 68 -36.93 8.34 5.03
CA MET A 68 -36.04 9.23 4.28
C MET A 68 -35.65 10.45 5.10
N LYS A 69 -36.61 11.09 5.79
CA LYS A 69 -36.32 12.23 6.66
C LYS A 69 -35.39 11.86 7.82
N LEU A 70 -35.51 10.66 8.39
CA LEU A 70 -34.60 10.17 9.45
C LEU A 70 -33.19 9.90 8.93
N ARG A 71 -33.08 9.37 7.71
CA ARG A 71 -31.79 9.14 7.03
C ARG A 71 -31.12 10.46 6.67
N ASP A 72 -31.83 11.33 5.96
CA ASP A 72 -31.30 12.60 5.47
C ASP A 72 -31.03 13.58 6.63
N GLY A 73 -31.81 13.49 7.71
CA GLY A 73 -31.57 14.20 8.96
C GLY A 73 -30.42 13.65 9.82
N GLY A 74 -29.73 12.59 9.38
CA GLY A 74 -28.59 11.99 10.08
C GLY A 74 -28.94 11.34 11.42
N VAL A 75 -30.23 11.13 11.73
CA VAL A 75 -30.66 10.51 12.99
C VAL A 75 -30.21 9.05 13.06
N LEU A 76 -30.26 8.35 11.94
CA LEU A 76 -29.76 6.97 11.84
C LEU A 76 -28.27 6.87 12.18
N GLU A 77 -27.46 7.83 11.72
CA GLU A 77 -26.02 7.85 12.02
C GLU A 77 -25.76 8.15 13.50
N LYS A 78 -26.54 9.07 14.09
CA LYS A 78 -26.49 9.32 15.54
C LYS A 78 -26.84 8.07 16.35
N LEU A 79 -27.87 7.33 15.94
CA LEU A 79 -28.26 6.08 16.58
C LEU A 79 -27.16 5.01 16.42
N ARG A 80 -26.63 4.82 15.20
CA ARG A 80 -25.51 3.92 14.94
C ARG A 80 -24.35 4.23 15.88
N SER A 81 -23.92 5.49 15.90
CA SER A 81 -22.82 5.93 16.75
C SER A 81 -23.12 5.74 18.24
N LYS A 82 -24.35 5.98 18.70
CA LYS A 82 -24.76 5.75 20.09
C LYS A 82 -24.62 4.28 20.51
N TRP A 83 -25.06 3.35 19.67
CA TRP A 83 -25.04 1.92 19.99
C TRP A 83 -23.68 1.25 19.75
N TRP A 84 -22.86 1.78 18.83
CA TRP A 84 -21.53 1.26 18.50
C TRP A 84 -20.36 1.95 19.25
N ARG A 85 -20.62 2.96 20.09
CA ARG A 85 -19.58 3.73 20.80
C ARG A 85 -18.89 2.99 21.95
N SER A 86 -19.53 2.00 22.56
CA SER A 86 -19.16 1.44 23.87
C SER A 86 -18.01 0.41 23.85
N SER A 87 -17.40 0.17 22.71
CA SER A 87 -16.42 -0.91 22.59
C SER A 87 -15.42 -0.56 21.51
N SER A 88 -14.72 0.54 21.68
CA SER A 88 -13.56 0.75 20.85
C SER A 88 -12.43 -0.05 21.47
N CYS A 89 -11.75 -0.87 20.68
CA CYS A 89 -10.35 -1.19 20.91
C CYS A 89 -9.53 0.12 20.87
N GLU A 90 -9.82 1.10 21.73
CA GLU A 90 -9.33 2.48 21.69
C GLU A 90 -7.83 2.59 22.03
N GLY A 91 -7.21 1.46 22.39
CA GLY A 91 -5.75 1.29 22.49
C GLY A 91 -5.12 0.59 21.27
N ALA A 92 -5.92 -0.09 20.45
CA ALA A 92 -5.55 -0.33 19.07
C ALA A 92 -5.89 0.96 18.32
N GLN A 93 -5.03 1.97 18.50
CA GLN A 93 -4.76 2.95 17.44
C GLN A 93 -4.95 2.22 16.11
N PRO A 94 -5.56 2.82 15.07
CA PRO A 94 -5.27 2.31 13.75
C PRO A 94 -3.75 2.26 13.77
N ALA A 95 -3.18 1.06 13.71
CA ALA A 95 -1.95 0.96 12.99
C ALA A 95 -2.39 1.59 11.66
N PHE A 96 -2.15 2.91 11.49
CA PHE A 96 -1.46 3.40 10.33
C PHE A 96 -0.61 2.23 9.98
N THR A 97 -1.10 1.41 9.03
CA THR A 97 -0.48 0.16 8.62
C THR A 97 0.95 0.56 8.58
N LYS A 98 1.74 0.15 9.60
CA LYS A 98 3.02 0.80 9.85
C LYS A 98 3.73 0.40 8.58
N LEU A 99 3.81 1.33 7.61
CA LEU A 99 4.30 1.00 6.29
C LEU A 99 5.66 0.46 6.61
N GLY A 100 5.77 -0.87 6.54
CA GLY A 100 6.87 -1.54 7.18
C GLY A 100 8.11 -0.98 6.53
N LEU A 101 9.23 -0.97 7.25
CA LEU A 101 10.52 -0.81 6.56
C LEU A 101 10.62 -1.77 5.36
N GLU A 102 9.88 -2.89 5.40
CA GLU A 102 9.65 -3.83 4.31
C GLU A 102 8.93 -3.24 3.08
N GLU A 103 7.85 -2.46 3.23
CA GLU A 103 7.12 -1.85 2.09
C GLU A 103 7.96 -0.77 1.40
N VAL A 104 8.75 -0.01 2.16
CA VAL A 104 9.61 1.08 1.65
C VAL A 104 11.03 0.58 1.29
N SER A 105 11.35 -0.69 1.58
CA SER A 105 12.68 -1.29 1.36
C SER A 105 13.14 -1.20 -0.10
N SER A 106 12.20 -1.32 -1.04
CA SER A 106 12.44 -1.26 -2.47
C SER A 106 13.05 0.07 -2.92
N CYS A 107 12.61 1.19 -2.34
CA CYS A 107 13.15 2.52 -2.62
C CYS A 107 14.62 2.64 -2.16
N PHE A 108 14.95 2.12 -0.99
CA PHE A 108 16.34 2.13 -0.50
C PHE A 108 17.26 1.24 -1.34
N MET A 109 16.79 0.05 -1.74
CA MET A 109 17.55 -0.85 -2.61
C MET A 109 17.85 -0.21 -3.97
N LEU A 110 16.89 0.50 -4.55
CA LEU A 110 17.08 1.20 -5.83
C LEU A 110 18.13 2.34 -5.71
N LEU A 111 18.11 3.09 -4.60
CA LEU A 111 19.09 4.14 -4.33
C LEU A 111 20.51 3.58 -4.18
N CYS A 112 20.67 2.49 -3.43
CA CYS A 112 21.96 1.83 -3.26
C CYS A 112 22.52 1.31 -4.59
N LEU A 113 21.67 0.68 -5.42
CA LEU A 113 22.07 0.19 -6.74
C LEU A 113 22.50 1.34 -7.67
N GLY A 114 21.74 2.43 -7.70
CA GLY A 114 22.07 3.62 -8.49
C GLY A 114 23.40 4.26 -8.07
N MET A 115 23.65 4.34 -6.76
CA MET A 115 24.92 4.85 -6.22
C MET A 115 26.10 3.97 -6.62
N LEU A 116 25.96 2.65 -6.53
CA LEU A 116 27.02 1.71 -6.92
C LEU A 116 27.35 1.82 -8.41
N LEU A 117 26.33 1.86 -9.28
CA LEU A 117 26.51 2.04 -10.72
C LEU A 117 27.18 3.37 -11.06
N ALA A 118 26.79 4.46 -10.41
CA ALA A 118 27.40 5.77 -10.62
C ALA A 118 28.90 5.77 -10.26
N VAL A 119 29.26 5.14 -9.12
CA VAL A 119 30.65 5.00 -8.70
C VAL A 119 31.46 4.15 -9.70
N LEU A 120 30.91 3.04 -10.17
CA LEU A 120 31.57 2.18 -11.16
C LEU A 120 31.77 2.87 -12.50
N LEU A 121 30.79 3.61 -13.00
CA LEU A 121 30.90 4.38 -14.24
C LEU A 121 31.93 5.50 -14.11
N CYS A 122 31.91 6.23 -13.00
CA CYS A 122 32.88 7.27 -12.71
C CYS A 122 34.31 6.69 -12.68
N PHE A 123 34.50 5.57 -11.98
CA PHE A 123 35.79 4.89 -11.93
C PHE A 123 36.27 4.42 -13.31
N CYS A 124 35.38 3.84 -14.12
CA CYS A 124 35.69 3.42 -15.48
C CYS A 124 36.14 4.59 -16.37
N GLU A 125 35.41 5.70 -16.34
CA GLU A 125 35.74 6.88 -17.14
C GLU A 125 37.04 7.55 -16.66
N CYS A 126 37.25 7.67 -15.35
CA CYS A 126 38.53 8.14 -14.80
C CYS A 126 39.70 7.24 -15.24
N CYS A 127 39.53 5.92 -15.24
CA CYS A 127 40.56 5.00 -15.72
C CYS A 127 40.85 5.15 -17.22
N LYS A 128 39.80 5.28 -18.05
CA LYS A 128 39.95 5.50 -19.50
C LYS A 128 40.62 6.84 -19.79
N LEU A 129 40.20 7.91 -19.12
CA LEU A 129 40.76 9.25 -19.27
C LEU A 129 42.24 9.27 -18.88
N ARG A 130 42.59 8.66 -17.74
CA ARG A 130 43.99 8.56 -17.30
C ARG A 130 44.85 7.79 -18.31
N ARG A 131 44.35 6.69 -18.88
CA ARG A 131 45.05 5.95 -19.95
C ARG A 131 45.22 6.80 -21.21
N ARG A 132 44.18 7.52 -21.66
CA ARG A 132 44.28 8.41 -22.83
C ARG A 132 45.30 9.52 -22.62
N LEU A 133 45.32 10.14 -21.44
CA LEU A 133 46.28 11.20 -21.10
C LEU A 133 47.73 10.68 -21.10
N VAL A 134 47.96 9.50 -20.52
CA VAL A 134 49.30 8.87 -20.53
C VAL A 134 49.74 8.51 -21.95
N LEU A 135 48.85 7.95 -22.78
CA LEU A 135 49.14 7.66 -24.19
C LEU A 135 49.47 8.93 -24.99
N HIS A 136 48.71 10.01 -24.82
CA HIS A 136 48.99 11.28 -25.49
C HIS A 136 50.33 11.89 -25.03
N SER A 137 50.71 11.73 -23.75
CA SER A 137 52.01 12.19 -23.26
C SER A 137 53.19 11.42 -23.86
N GLN A 138 53.02 10.12 -24.14
CA GLN A 138 54.04 9.33 -24.84
C GLN A 138 54.14 9.75 -26.31
N GLN A 139 53.01 9.93 -26.99
CA GLN A 139 53.01 10.34 -28.40
C GLN A 139 53.59 11.75 -28.62
N ALA A 140 53.38 12.68 -27.68
CA ALA A 140 54.04 13.98 -27.69
C ALA A 140 55.55 13.91 -27.41
N SER A 141 56.00 12.90 -26.66
CA SER A 141 57.43 12.65 -26.43
C SER A 141 58.09 11.98 -27.64
N ASP A 142 57.36 11.10 -28.33
CA ASP A 142 57.82 10.41 -29.54
C ASP A 142 57.87 11.36 -30.75
N GLU A 143 56.90 12.27 -30.91
CA GLU A 143 56.97 13.33 -31.94
C GLU A 143 58.07 14.37 -31.66
N ALA A 144 58.41 14.63 -30.40
CA ALA A 144 59.54 15.49 -30.04
C ALA A 144 60.91 14.81 -30.28
N PHE A 145 60.96 13.48 -30.33
CA PHE A 145 62.18 12.71 -30.63
C PHE A 145 62.31 12.37 -32.12
N ALA A 146 61.29 12.65 -32.94
CA ALA A 146 61.39 12.46 -34.39
C ALA A 146 62.44 13.43 -34.97
N PRO A 147 63.54 12.92 -35.58
CA PRO A 147 64.51 13.78 -36.22
C PRO A 147 63.84 14.53 -37.38
N PRO A 148 64.22 15.79 -37.67
CA PRO A 148 63.67 16.51 -38.81
C PRO A 148 63.89 15.67 -40.07
N ALA A 149 62.80 15.44 -40.82
CA ALA A 149 62.85 14.74 -42.08
C ALA A 149 63.97 15.34 -42.93
N SER A 150 65.00 14.53 -43.21
CA SER A 150 66.11 14.91 -44.07
C SER A 150 65.54 15.24 -45.44
N LEU A 151 65.52 16.53 -45.78
CA LEU A 151 65.42 17.05 -47.12
C LEU A 151 66.57 16.45 -47.94
N SER A 152 66.33 15.31 -48.61
CA SER A 152 67.27 14.80 -49.61
C SER A 152 67.14 15.67 -50.85
N MET A 153 68.15 16.53 -51.05
CA MET A 153 68.45 17.17 -52.32
C MET A 153 68.37 16.15 -53.47
N ARG A 154 67.65 16.53 -54.52
CA ARG A 154 67.69 15.90 -55.85
C ARG A 154 68.78 16.63 -56.64
N PRO A 155 69.84 15.95 -57.14
CA PRO A 155 70.82 16.61 -58.00
C PRO A 155 70.32 16.66 -59.45
N GLU A 156 70.58 17.83 -60.06
CA GLU A 156 70.61 18.23 -61.49
C GLU A 156 69.48 17.74 -62.42
#